data_AF-A0A955C5U1-F1
#
_entry.id   AF-A0A955C5U1-F1
#
_cell.length_a   1.000
_cell.length_b   1.000
_cell.length_c   1.000
_cell.angle_alpha   90.00
_cell.angle_beta   90.00
_cell.angle_gamma   90.00
#
_symmetry.space_group_name_H-M   'P 1'
#
loop_
_entity.id
_entity.type
_entity.pdbx_description
1 polymer ?
#
loop_
_entity_poly.entity_id
_entity_poly.type
_entity_poly.pdbx_seq_one_letter_code
_entity_poly.pdbx_strand_id
1 'polypeptide(L)'
;MVHSDFEWPVVSLRSVFKEKNGESNMAASKKTTYASVRANLQKKANFFKTLANQTTGPASSHRPSPSQLNSFSKWVEKGAVIQNVSQNQLNRWAGSASKSNTQKKNWSVASAKTTLAKQFGKSSIKAVAYNKSGGFIVATSPTRNGKNFRFPTR
;
A
#
# COMPACT_ATOMS: atom_id res chain seq x y z
N MET A 1 -1.05 34.95 34.28
CA MET A 1 -0.49 34.59 32.96
C MET A 1 0.54 33.51 33.19
N VAL A 2 0.16 32.24 32.99
CA VAL A 2 1.06 31.11 33.24
C VAL A 2 1.47 30.56 31.87
N HIS A 3 2.75 30.74 31.53
CA HIS A 3 3.38 30.08 30.41
C HIS A 3 3.63 28.62 30.82
N SER A 4 2.99 27.67 30.16
CA SER A 4 3.24 26.26 30.34
C SER A 4 4.18 25.80 29.21
N ASP A 5 5.46 25.64 29.55
CA ASP A 5 6.45 25.00 28.71
C ASP A 5 6.06 23.55 28.44
N PHE A 6 5.89 23.23 27.16
CA PHE A 6 5.59 21.88 26.68
C PHE A 6 6.90 21.13 26.47
N GLU A 7 7.40 20.48 27.52
CA GLU A 7 8.53 19.56 27.44
C GLU A 7 8.11 18.21 26.83
N TRP A 8 8.78 17.81 25.75
CA TRP A 8 8.67 16.44 25.22
C TRP A 8 9.52 15.49 26.05
N PRO A 9 9.00 14.32 26.49
CA PRO A 9 9.84 13.33 27.14
C PRO A 9 10.83 12.72 26.14
N VAL A 10 12.12 12.93 26.38
CA VAL A 10 13.21 12.23 25.68
C VAL A 10 13.22 10.79 26.17
N VAL A 11 12.68 9.87 25.37
CA VAL A 11 12.77 8.43 25.65
C VAL A 11 14.21 7.99 25.43
N SER A 12 14.92 7.79 26.54
CA SER A 12 16.25 7.19 26.61
C SER A 12 16.18 5.73 26.14
N LEU A 13 16.69 5.45 24.95
CA LEU A 13 16.89 4.09 24.43
C LEU A 13 18.11 3.44 25.11
N ARG A 14 17.92 2.97 26.35
CA ARG A 14 18.86 2.04 27.00
C ARG A 14 18.26 0.63 27.09
N SER A 15 18.84 -0.24 26.26
CA SER A 15 19.08 -1.67 26.47
C SER A 15 17.93 -2.59 26.88
N VAL A 16 17.50 -3.45 25.95
CA VAL A 16 17.17 -4.86 26.26
C VAL A 16 17.70 -5.73 25.11
N PHE A 17 19.01 -6.03 25.13
CA PHE A 17 19.57 -7.16 24.39
C PHE A 17 19.85 -8.25 25.44
N LYS A 18 19.03 -9.30 25.46
CA LYS A 18 19.30 -10.52 26.19
C LYS A 18 19.67 -11.58 25.15
N GLU A 19 20.97 -11.74 24.94
CA GLU A 19 21.56 -12.82 24.13
C GLU A 19 21.15 -14.18 24.71
N LYS A 20 20.60 -15.04 23.86
CA LYS A 20 20.71 -16.49 24.02
C LYS A 20 21.22 -17.07 22.71
N ASN A 21 22.43 -17.64 22.80
CA ASN A 21 23.13 -18.32 21.73
C ASN A 21 22.36 -19.55 21.24
N GLY A 22 22.29 -19.71 19.92
CA GLY A 22 21.63 -20.83 19.23
C GLY A 22 21.80 -20.72 17.71
N GLU A 23 22.98 -21.09 17.25
CA GLU A 23 23.41 -21.55 15.91
C GLU A 23 22.59 -21.25 14.64
N SER A 24 23.32 -20.64 13.69
CA SER A 24 23.28 -20.86 12.24
C SER A 24 22.06 -20.38 11.44
N ASN A 25 22.15 -19.15 10.95
CA ASN A 25 22.00 -18.81 9.52
C ASN A 25 22.45 -17.36 9.35
N MET A 26 23.67 -17.14 8.86
CA MET A 26 24.14 -15.79 8.51
C MET A 26 23.34 -15.25 7.32
N ALA A 27 22.15 -14.70 7.59
CA ALA A 27 21.57 -13.72 6.71
C ALA A 27 22.45 -12.48 6.82
N ALA A 28 23.26 -12.24 5.79
CA ALA A 28 24.06 -11.03 5.65
C ALA A 28 23.21 -9.82 6.07
N SER A 29 23.56 -9.22 7.22
CA SER A 29 22.95 -7.99 7.70
C SER A 29 23.15 -6.96 6.60
N LYS A 30 22.10 -6.70 5.81
CA LYS A 30 22.15 -5.70 4.75
C LYS A 30 22.47 -4.38 5.43
N LYS A 31 23.72 -3.91 5.31
CA LYS A 31 24.13 -2.60 5.79
C LYS A 31 23.12 -1.57 5.29
N THR A 32 22.32 -1.05 6.21
CA THR A 32 21.37 0.02 5.91
C THR A 32 22.17 1.27 5.59
N THR A 33 22.36 1.54 4.31
CA THR A 33 23.05 2.75 3.86
C THR A 33 22.13 3.95 3.98
N TYR A 34 22.70 5.15 4.13
CA TYR A 34 21.93 6.41 4.06
C TYR A 34 21.07 6.49 2.78
N ALA A 35 21.57 5.99 1.65
CA ALA A 35 20.81 5.88 0.41
C ALA A 35 19.57 4.98 0.55
N SER A 36 19.68 3.86 1.27
CA SER A 36 18.58 2.94 1.55
C SER A 36 17.53 3.58 2.49
N VAL A 37 17.97 4.32 3.51
CA VAL A 37 17.08 5.07 4.42
C VAL A 37 16.33 6.15 3.63
N ARG A 38 17.04 6.96 2.85
CA ARG A 38 16.46 8.02 2.01
C ARG A 38 15.44 7.47 1.02
N ALA A 39 15.75 6.37 0.35
CA ALA A 39 14.83 5.72 -0.58
C ALA A 39 13.55 5.21 0.11
N ASN A 40 13.66 4.68 1.34
CA ASN A 40 12.50 4.26 2.13
C ASN A 40 11.65 5.45 2.60
N LEU A 41 12.30 6.52 3.06
CA LEU A 41 11.60 7.76 3.46
C LEU A 41 10.83 8.35 2.28
N GLN A 42 11.44 8.40 1.09
CA GLN A 42 10.82 8.95 -0.11
C GLN A 42 9.62 8.10 -0.59
N LYS A 43 9.70 6.77 -0.46
CA LYS A 43 8.56 5.87 -0.69
C LYS A 43 7.40 6.17 0.27
N LYS A 44 7.69 6.38 1.56
CA LYS A 44 6.69 6.76 2.57
C LYS A 44 6.06 8.13 2.28
N ALA A 45 6.87 9.13 1.91
CA ALA A 45 6.37 10.46 1.56
C ALA A 45 5.45 10.43 0.32
N ASN A 46 5.85 9.72 -0.73
CA ASN A 46 5.02 9.54 -1.93
C ASN A 46 3.71 8.80 -1.61
N PHE A 47 3.74 7.87 -0.66
CA PHE A 47 2.53 7.21 -0.14
C PHE A 47 1.59 8.21 0.52
N PHE A 48 2.07 9.00 1.49
CA PHE A 48 1.22 9.97 2.18
C PHE A 48 0.66 11.02 1.23
N LYS A 49 1.45 11.45 0.23
CA LYS A 49 0.96 12.33 -0.84
C LYS A 49 -0.14 11.68 -1.67
N THR A 50 0.02 10.41 -2.04
CA THR A 50 -0.99 9.65 -2.78
C THR A 50 -2.25 9.47 -1.94
N LEU A 51 -2.13 9.10 -0.67
CA LEU A 51 -3.27 8.98 0.24
C LEU A 51 -3.99 10.31 0.43
N ALA A 52 -3.27 11.39 0.73
CA ALA A 52 -3.83 12.73 0.89
C ALA A 52 -4.59 13.16 -0.37
N ASN A 53 -4.03 12.89 -1.56
CA ASN A 53 -4.71 13.14 -2.82
C ASN A 53 -5.98 12.29 -2.99
N GLN A 54 -6.07 11.11 -2.39
CA GLN A 54 -7.24 10.23 -2.46
C GLN A 54 -8.27 10.49 -1.37
N THR A 55 -7.89 11.17 -0.28
CA THR A 55 -8.77 11.43 0.87
C THR A 55 -9.23 12.88 0.98
N THR A 56 -8.68 13.79 0.17
CA THR A 56 -9.02 15.23 0.18
C THR A 56 -9.55 15.75 -1.17
N GLY A 57 -10.28 16.87 -1.12
CA GLY A 57 -10.89 17.54 -2.27
C GLY A 57 -12.19 16.89 -2.80
N PRO A 58 -12.77 17.41 -3.87
CA PRO A 58 -13.99 16.85 -4.47
C PRO A 58 -13.81 15.37 -4.82
N ALA A 59 -14.80 14.56 -4.48
CA ALA A 59 -14.82 13.14 -4.81
C ALA A 59 -16.04 12.86 -5.70
N SER A 60 -15.82 12.15 -6.81
CA SER A 60 -16.91 11.71 -7.69
C SER A 60 -17.54 10.40 -7.22
N SER A 61 -16.97 9.78 -6.18
CA SER A 61 -17.41 8.49 -5.64
C SER A 61 -16.97 8.29 -4.19
N HIS A 62 -17.10 7.06 -3.69
CA HIS A 62 -16.72 6.65 -2.34
C HIS A 62 -15.24 6.87 -2.03
N ARG A 63 -14.96 7.37 -0.83
CA ARG A 63 -13.60 7.48 -0.28
C ARG A 63 -13.22 6.22 0.51
N PRO A 64 -11.91 5.92 0.64
CA PRO A 64 -11.46 4.91 1.59
C PRO A 64 -11.87 5.29 3.01
N SER A 65 -12.39 4.33 3.79
CA SER A 65 -12.65 4.53 5.21
C SER A 65 -11.34 4.69 6.01
N PRO A 66 -11.36 5.31 7.19
CA PRO A 66 -10.20 5.38 8.07
C PRO A 66 -9.59 4.00 8.39
N SER A 67 -10.44 2.97 8.57
CA SER A 67 -9.98 1.59 8.80
C SER A 67 -9.26 0.99 7.59
N GLN A 68 -9.72 1.28 6.37
CA GLN A 68 -9.03 0.89 5.15
C GLN A 68 -7.67 1.60 5.05
N LEU A 69 -7.60 2.90 5.33
CA LEU A 69 -6.35 3.65 5.32
C LEU A 69 -5.33 3.11 6.33
N ASN A 70 -5.79 2.78 7.55
CA ASN A 70 -4.92 2.18 8.57
C ASN A 70 -4.47 0.75 8.19
N SER A 71 -5.24 0.02 7.40
CA SER A 71 -4.77 -1.25 6.82
C SER A 71 -3.67 -1.00 5.79
N PHE A 72 -3.82 0.03 4.95
CA PHE A 72 -2.84 0.40 3.93
C PHE A 72 -1.51 0.86 4.54
N SER A 73 -1.52 1.68 5.61
CA SER A 73 -0.30 2.12 6.29
C SER A 73 0.55 0.93 6.77
N LYS A 74 -0.08 -0.05 7.42
CA LYS A 74 0.59 -1.28 7.88
C LYS A 74 1.26 -2.07 6.76
N TRP A 75 0.67 -2.09 5.57
CA TRP A 75 1.26 -2.77 4.41
C TRP A 75 2.42 -1.98 3.80
N VAL A 76 2.32 -0.65 3.78
CA VAL A 76 3.40 0.21 3.27
C VAL A 76 4.60 0.22 4.20
N GLU A 77 4.40 0.16 5.51
CA GLU A 77 5.48 -0.08 6.48
C GLU A 77 6.22 -1.39 6.21
N LYS A 78 5.50 -2.41 5.70
CA LYS A 78 6.05 -3.69 5.25
C LYS A 78 6.60 -3.65 3.82
N GLY A 79 6.70 -2.46 3.21
CA GLY A 79 7.28 -2.26 1.88
C GLY A 79 6.32 -2.46 0.71
N ALA A 80 4.99 -2.50 0.95
CA ALA A 80 4.03 -2.55 -0.13
C ALA A 80 4.05 -1.27 -0.97
N VAL A 81 3.74 -1.43 -2.26
CA VAL A 81 3.60 -0.33 -3.23
C VAL A 81 2.13 -0.09 -3.48
N ILE A 82 1.71 1.18 -3.51
CA ILE A 82 0.34 1.55 -3.85
C ILE A 82 0.24 1.80 -5.34
N GLN A 83 -0.77 1.20 -5.96
CA GLN A 83 -1.07 1.36 -7.38
C GLN A 83 -2.55 1.69 -7.54
N ASN A 84 -2.86 2.54 -8.53
CA ASN A 84 -4.24 2.86 -8.88
C ASN A 84 -4.72 1.92 -9.98
N VAL A 85 -5.96 1.45 -9.84
CA VAL A 85 -6.64 0.60 -10.80
C VAL A 85 -7.98 1.23 -11.14
N SER A 86 -8.20 1.56 -12.40
CA SER A 86 -9.49 2.03 -12.89
C SER A 86 -10.50 0.87 -13.01
N GLN A 87 -11.78 1.22 -12.99
CA GLN A 87 -12.87 0.27 -13.26
C GLN A 87 -12.71 -0.41 -14.62
N ASN A 88 -12.24 0.32 -15.63
CA ASN A 88 -11.97 -0.19 -16.97
C ASN A 88 -10.86 -1.25 -16.97
N GLN A 89 -9.74 -1.00 -16.29
CA GLN A 89 -8.67 -2.00 -16.15
C GLN A 89 -9.18 -3.26 -15.47
N LEU A 90 -9.98 -3.11 -14.42
CA LEU A 90 -10.53 -4.24 -13.68
C LEU A 90 -11.52 -5.06 -14.53
N ASN A 91 -12.39 -4.42 -15.31
CA ASN A 91 -13.30 -5.08 -16.26
C ASN A 91 -12.52 -5.94 -17.27
N ARG A 92 -11.43 -5.37 -17.82
CA ARG A 92 -10.57 -6.05 -18.78
C ARG A 92 -9.91 -7.29 -18.18
N TRP A 93 -9.32 -7.17 -17.00
CA TRP A 93 -8.67 -8.32 -16.33
C TRP A 93 -9.66 -9.35 -15.80
N ALA A 94 -10.91 -8.96 -15.53
CA ALA A 94 -11.96 -9.89 -15.17
C ALA A 94 -12.45 -10.75 -16.34
N GLY A 95 -11.96 -10.52 -17.57
CA GLY A 95 -12.52 -11.12 -18.77
C GLY A 95 -13.91 -10.57 -19.12
N SER A 96 -14.33 -9.47 -18.47
CA SER A 96 -15.54 -8.72 -18.84
C SER A 96 -15.20 -7.79 -20.00
N ALA A 97 -14.69 -8.38 -21.09
CA ALA A 97 -14.58 -7.72 -22.37
C ALA A 97 -15.93 -7.83 -23.08
N SER A 98 -16.98 -7.21 -22.52
CA SER A 98 -18.12 -6.88 -23.37
C SER A 98 -17.61 -5.87 -24.38
N LYS A 99 -17.70 -6.22 -25.68
CA LYS A 99 -17.36 -5.37 -26.82
C LYS A 99 -18.19 -4.08 -26.90
N SER A 100 -19.16 -3.90 -26.00
CA SER A 100 -19.86 -2.63 -25.81
C SER A 100 -19.46 -1.99 -24.48
N ASN A 101 -19.16 -0.70 -24.53
CA ASN A 101 -18.88 0.21 -23.40
C ASN A 101 -20.03 0.30 -22.35
N THR A 102 -21.03 -0.58 -22.41
CA THR A 102 -22.35 -0.37 -21.82
C THR A 102 -22.54 -1.08 -20.49
N GLN A 103 -21.78 -2.14 -20.18
CA GLN A 103 -21.92 -2.87 -18.91
C GLN A 103 -20.75 -2.51 -17.98
N LYS A 104 -20.82 -1.32 -17.37
CA LYS A 104 -19.95 -0.97 -16.23
C LYS A 104 -20.29 -1.90 -15.08
N LYS A 105 -19.57 -3.01 -14.95
CA LYS A 105 -19.68 -3.88 -13.77
C LYS A 105 -19.41 -3.03 -12.53
N ASN A 106 -20.38 -2.97 -11.64
CA ASN A 106 -20.24 -2.25 -10.39
C ASN A 106 -19.40 -3.12 -9.45
N TRP A 107 -18.14 -2.73 -9.27
CA TRP A 107 -17.18 -3.53 -8.52
C TRP A 107 -17.24 -3.15 -7.06
N SER A 108 -17.51 -4.14 -6.20
CA SER A 108 -17.23 -3.99 -4.77
C SER A 108 -15.73 -4.12 -4.51
N VAL A 109 -15.23 -3.54 -3.41
CA VAL A 109 -13.85 -3.73 -2.95
C VAL A 109 -13.50 -5.21 -2.79
N ALA A 110 -14.44 -6.02 -2.28
CA ALA A 110 -14.25 -7.45 -2.08
C ALA A 110 -14.11 -8.18 -3.43
N SER A 111 -15.02 -7.91 -4.37
CA SER A 111 -14.99 -8.50 -5.72
C SER A 111 -13.73 -8.09 -6.48
N ALA A 112 -13.33 -6.81 -6.38
CA ALA A 112 -12.09 -6.31 -6.97
C ALA A 112 -10.87 -7.03 -6.39
N LYS A 113 -10.78 -7.16 -5.06
CA LYS A 113 -9.69 -7.88 -4.40
C LYS A 113 -9.61 -9.34 -4.85
N THR A 114 -10.75 -10.03 -4.92
CA THR A 114 -10.81 -11.43 -5.36
C THR A 114 -10.35 -11.58 -6.81
N THR A 115 -10.83 -10.72 -7.71
CA THR A 115 -10.42 -10.74 -9.13
C THR A 115 -8.93 -10.45 -9.30
N LEU A 116 -8.40 -9.43 -8.61
CA LEU A 116 -6.99 -9.11 -8.67
C LEU A 116 -6.13 -10.24 -8.09
N ALA A 117 -6.55 -10.84 -6.97
CA ALA A 117 -5.85 -11.96 -6.38
C ALA A 117 -5.86 -13.21 -7.28
N LYS A 118 -6.96 -13.44 -8.03
CA LYS A 118 -7.06 -14.50 -9.03
C LYS A 118 -6.11 -14.26 -10.20
N GLN A 119 -6.03 -13.03 -10.71
CA GLN A 119 -5.22 -12.70 -11.90
C GLN A 119 -3.72 -12.55 -11.60
N PHE A 120 -3.38 -11.96 -10.46
CA PHE A 120 -2.01 -11.56 -10.15
C PHE A 120 -1.40 -12.30 -8.95
N GLY A 121 -2.17 -13.19 -8.31
CA GLY A 121 -1.76 -13.99 -7.17
C GLY A 121 -2.12 -13.35 -5.82
N LYS A 122 -2.56 -14.17 -4.87
CA LYS A 122 -2.95 -13.75 -3.51
C LYS A 122 -1.81 -13.09 -2.74
N SER A 123 -0.57 -13.53 -2.93
CA SER A 123 0.60 -12.95 -2.28
C SER A 123 0.94 -11.54 -2.79
N SER A 124 0.58 -11.24 -4.03
CA SER A 124 0.84 -9.95 -4.70
C SER A 124 -0.12 -8.86 -4.25
N ILE A 125 -1.37 -9.20 -3.91
CA ILE A 125 -2.43 -8.23 -3.56
C ILE A 125 -2.66 -8.22 -2.05
N LYS A 126 -2.27 -7.13 -1.38
CA LYS A 126 -2.34 -7.03 0.08
C LYS A 126 -3.63 -6.40 0.57
N ALA A 127 -4.01 -5.27 -0.01
CA ALA A 127 -5.22 -4.53 0.34
C ALA A 127 -5.81 -3.82 -0.88
N VAL A 128 -7.11 -3.58 -0.86
CA VAL A 128 -7.86 -2.85 -1.89
C VAL A 128 -8.83 -1.91 -1.18
N ALA A 129 -8.99 -0.70 -1.71
CA ALA A 129 -10.03 0.23 -1.30
C ALA A 129 -10.47 1.07 -2.50
N TYR A 130 -11.61 1.76 -2.39
CA TYR A 130 -12.03 2.69 -3.44
C TYR A 130 -11.08 3.88 -3.55
N ASN A 131 -10.94 4.41 -4.76
CA ASN A 131 -10.30 5.69 -4.99
C ASN A 131 -11.38 6.78 -5.17
N LYS A 132 -11.02 8.05 -5.00
CA LYS A 132 -12.00 9.15 -5.09
C LYS A 132 -12.60 9.37 -6.49
N SER A 133 -11.98 8.80 -7.51
CA SER A 133 -12.39 8.85 -8.93
C SER A 133 -13.32 7.70 -9.33
N GLY A 134 -13.70 6.80 -8.41
CA GLY A 134 -14.54 5.63 -8.68
C GLY A 134 -13.80 4.36 -9.11
N GLY A 135 -12.47 4.39 -9.12
CA GLY A 135 -11.61 3.21 -9.26
C GLY A 135 -11.20 2.64 -7.90
N PHE A 136 -10.03 2.03 -7.87
CA PHE A 136 -9.46 1.37 -6.69
C PHE A 136 -8.03 1.82 -6.45
N ILE A 137 -7.67 1.95 -5.18
CA ILE A 137 -6.29 1.91 -4.72
C ILE A 137 -5.97 0.49 -4.26
N VAL A 138 -4.80 0.00 -4.63
CA VAL A 138 -4.37 -1.36 -4.33
C VAL A 138 -2.98 -1.34 -3.73
N ALA A 139 -2.84 -1.90 -2.53
CA ALA A 139 -1.55 -2.18 -1.93
C ALA A 139 -1.03 -3.52 -2.46
N THR A 140 0.15 -3.50 -3.06
CA THR A 140 0.75 -4.65 -3.73
C THR A 140 2.12 -4.98 -3.16
N SER A 141 2.52 -6.25 -3.20
CA SER A 141 3.92 -6.62 -2.99
C SER A 141 4.82 -5.84 -3.96
N PRO A 142 5.99 -5.33 -3.52
CA PRO A 142 6.91 -4.64 -4.42
C PRO A 142 7.47 -5.57 -5.50
N THR A 143 7.53 -6.87 -5.20
CA THR A 143 8.08 -7.89 -6.10
C THR A 143 7.13 -9.07 -6.28
N ARG A 144 7.15 -9.65 -7.49
CA ARG A 144 6.53 -10.93 -7.85
C ARG A 144 7.54 -11.72 -8.67
N ASN A 145 7.83 -12.96 -8.26
CA ASN A 145 8.81 -13.84 -8.91
C ASN A 145 10.18 -13.18 -9.13
N GLY A 146 10.69 -12.48 -8.10
CA GLY A 146 11.98 -11.78 -8.18
C GLY A 146 12.01 -10.49 -9.00
N LYS A 147 10.89 -10.10 -9.64
CA LYS A 147 10.79 -8.89 -10.47
C LYS A 147 9.88 -7.85 -9.83
N ASN A 148 10.12 -6.57 -10.13
CA ASN A 148 9.27 -5.47 -9.69
C ASN A 148 7.84 -5.68 -10.19
N PHE A 149 6.88 -5.73 -9.27
CA PHE A 149 5.49 -5.94 -9.61
C PHE A 149 4.80 -4.62 -9.93
N ARG A 150 4.21 -4.55 -11.12
CA ARG A 150 3.33 -3.45 -11.55
C ARG A 150 2.16 -4.04 -12.32
N PHE A 151 0.99 -3.44 -12.19
CA PHE A 151 -0.13 -3.82 -13.03
C PHE A 151 0.17 -3.52 -14.50
N PRO A 152 -0.25 -4.39 -15.43
CA PRO A 152 -0.11 -4.13 -16.86
C PRO A 152 -0.95 -2.90 -17.24
N THR A 153 -0.37 -2.02 -18.06
CA THR A 153 -1.03 -0.79 -18.51
C THR A 153 -1.81 -0.96 -19.81
N ARG A 154 -1.58 -2.06 -20.54
CA ARG A 154 -2.13 -2.29 -21.88
C ARG A 154 -3.59 -2.62 -21.83
#